data_AF-A0A955Q3L8-F1
#
_entry.id   AF-A0A955Q3L8-F1
#
_cell.length_a   1.000
_cell.length_b   1.000
_cell.length_c   1.000
_cell.angle_alpha   90.00
_cell.angle_beta   90.00
_cell.angle_gamma   90.00
#
_symmetry.space_group_name_H-M   'P 1'
#
loop_
_entity.id
_entity.type
_entity.pdbx_description
1 polymer ?
#
loop_
_entity_poly.entity_id
_entity_poly.type
_entity_poly.pdbx_seq_one_letter_code
_entity_poly.pdbx_strand_id
1 'polypeptide(L)'
;MLLLLSVLTALLLAGCNARTEEKPAPMLPENFGDYWYQGKAELTRYSLEQARYGEIHTGEAVLIFVTEDFLSDQQIKYEFGPGDNKETVLKLNAARHFYTGIYPYSLLTSTFTPLGSAHHKSLKVSASTQEWCGHAYTQLNL
;
A
#
# COMPACT_ATOMS: atom_id res chain seq x y z
N MET A 1 20.17 46.70 -23.65
CA MET A 1 19.30 46.32 -22.52
C MET A 1 18.15 45.41 -22.95
N LEU A 2 17.37 45.73 -24.00
CA LEU A 2 16.33 44.82 -24.53
C LEU A 2 16.86 43.49 -25.10
N LEU A 3 18.05 43.49 -25.73
CA LEU A 3 18.70 42.27 -26.25
C LEU A 3 19.20 41.31 -25.16
N LEU A 4 19.53 41.82 -23.96
CA LEU A 4 19.91 40.99 -22.81
C LEU A 4 18.67 40.38 -22.12
N LEU A 5 17.54 41.09 -22.17
CA LEU A 5 16.27 40.62 -21.63
C LEU A 5 15.66 39.49 -22.48
N SER A 6 15.77 39.58 -23.82
CA SER A 6 15.25 38.56 -24.72
C SER A 6 16.00 37.22 -24.65
N VAL A 7 17.32 37.25 -24.48
CA VAL A 7 18.16 36.04 -24.33
C VAL A 7 17.87 35.33 -23.00
N LEU A 8 17.57 36.07 -21.92
CA LEU A 8 17.24 35.49 -20.62
C LEU A 8 15.89 34.77 -20.63
N THR A 9 14.89 35.28 -21.36
CA THR A 9 13.60 34.60 -21.58
C THR A 9 13.73 33.32 -22.42
N ALA A 10 14.65 33.30 -23.40
CA ALA A 10 14.88 32.11 -24.21
C ALA A 10 15.57 30.98 -23.41
N LEU A 11 16.46 31.31 -22.47
CA LEU A 11 17.07 30.31 -21.58
C LEU A 11 16.07 29.74 -20.55
N LEU A 12 15.07 30.50 -20.12
CA LEU A 12 14.03 30.01 -19.18
C LEU A 12 13.05 29.01 -19.83
N LEU A 13 12.84 29.09 -21.15
CA LEU A 13 11.99 28.15 -21.90
C LEU A 13 12.72 26.89 -22.37
N ALA A 14 14.05 26.86 -22.26
CA ALA A 14 14.87 25.67 -22.52
C ALA A 14 15.05 24.79 -21.27
N GLY A 15 14.20 24.98 -20.24
CA GLY A 15 14.10 24.07 -19.10
C GLY A 15 13.80 22.67 -19.61
N CYS A 16 14.70 21.74 -19.30
CA CYS A 16 14.68 20.35 -19.73
C CYS A 16 13.27 19.77 -19.69
N ASN A 17 12.71 19.49 -20.87
CA ASN A 17 11.59 18.58 -21.00
C ASN A 17 12.18 17.17 -20.79
N ALA A 18 12.48 16.83 -19.54
CA ALA A 18 12.85 15.48 -19.17
C ALA A 18 11.64 14.62 -19.49
N ARG A 19 11.64 13.96 -20.64
CA ARG A 19 10.73 12.86 -20.89
C ARG A 19 11.01 11.85 -19.79
N THR A 20 10.07 11.72 -18.86
CA THR A 20 10.01 10.58 -17.98
C THR A 20 9.84 9.38 -18.90
N GLU A 21 10.91 8.64 -19.16
CA GLU A 21 10.77 7.33 -19.79
C GLU A 21 9.91 6.49 -18.84
N GLU A 22 8.69 6.17 -19.26
CA GLU A 22 7.85 5.23 -18.55
C GLU A 22 8.59 3.90 -18.56
N LYS A 23 9.14 3.54 -17.41
CA LYS A 23 9.74 2.23 -17.20
C LYS A 23 8.67 1.19 -17.54
N PRO A 24 8.96 0.15 -18.34
CA PRO A 24 7.96 -0.87 -18.60
C PRO A 24 7.55 -1.53 -17.28
N ALA A 25 6.26 -1.83 -17.16
CA ALA A 25 5.73 -2.64 -16.08
C ALA A 25 6.54 -3.93 -15.93
N PRO A 26 6.91 -4.33 -14.70
CA PRO A 26 7.49 -5.64 -14.48
C PRO A 26 6.50 -6.70 -14.96
N MET A 27 6.96 -7.62 -15.81
CA MET A 27 6.17 -8.81 -16.13
C MET A 27 6.04 -9.67 -14.88
N LEU A 28 4.81 -10.08 -14.57
CA LEU A 28 4.55 -11.06 -13.53
C LEU A 28 5.10 -12.43 -13.97
N PRO A 29 5.52 -13.30 -13.03
CA PRO A 29 5.87 -14.69 -13.34
C PRO A 29 4.75 -15.40 -14.11
N GLU A 30 5.09 -16.30 -15.03
CA GLU A 30 4.11 -17.01 -15.87
C GLU A 30 3.04 -17.73 -15.04
N ASN A 31 3.42 -18.30 -13.90
CA ASN A 31 2.54 -19.04 -12.98
C ASN A 31 1.90 -18.16 -11.89
N PHE A 32 2.04 -16.83 -11.96
CA PHE A 32 1.49 -15.94 -10.93
C PHE A 32 -0.03 -16.09 -10.80
N GLY A 33 -0.73 -16.12 -11.94
CA GLY A 33 -2.19 -16.20 -11.98
C GLY A 33 -2.74 -17.50 -11.40
N ASP A 34 -2.05 -18.63 -11.61
CA ASP A 34 -2.44 -19.95 -11.12
C ASP A 34 -2.60 -19.96 -9.60
N TYR A 35 -1.73 -19.23 -8.89
CA TYR A 35 -1.77 -19.14 -7.43
C TYR A 35 -2.65 -18.00 -6.94
N TRP A 36 -2.49 -16.80 -7.52
CA TRP A 36 -3.06 -15.58 -6.95
C TRP A 36 -4.47 -15.26 -7.42
N TYR A 37 -4.96 -15.84 -8.52
CA TYR A 37 -6.30 -15.60 -9.06
C TYR A 37 -7.29 -16.75 -8.78
N GLN A 38 -6.96 -17.65 -7.85
CA GLN A 38 -7.81 -18.77 -7.45
C GLN A 38 -8.98 -18.39 -6.51
N GLY A 39 -9.19 -17.09 -6.25
CA GLY A 39 -10.25 -16.60 -5.35
C GLY A 39 -10.04 -16.95 -3.86
N LYS A 40 -8.79 -17.18 -3.44
CA LYS A 40 -8.42 -17.48 -2.05
C LYS A 40 -7.44 -16.44 -1.51
N ALA A 41 -7.36 -16.35 -0.19
CA ALA A 41 -6.30 -15.61 0.50
C ALA A 41 -5.20 -16.57 0.97
N GLU A 42 -3.96 -16.08 0.94
CA GLU A 42 -2.84 -16.72 1.64
C GLU A 42 -2.80 -16.20 3.08
N LEU A 43 -2.64 -17.12 4.03
CA LEU A 43 -2.58 -16.82 5.46
C LEU A 43 -1.28 -17.35 6.04
N THR A 44 -0.51 -16.49 6.69
CA THR A 44 0.71 -16.90 7.40
C THR A 44 0.69 -16.38 8.83
N ARG A 45 0.88 -17.28 9.79
CA ARG A 45 0.83 -16.99 11.23
C ARG A 45 2.21 -17.15 11.84
N TYR A 46 2.56 -16.24 12.74
CA TYR A 46 3.84 -16.20 13.43
C TYR A 46 3.63 -15.99 14.93
N SER A 47 4.49 -16.61 15.73
CA SER A 47 4.72 -16.16 17.12
C SER A 47 5.39 -14.79 17.08
N LEU A 48 4.87 -13.84 17.87
CA LEU A 48 5.35 -12.46 17.90
C LEU A 48 6.02 -12.16 19.24
N GLU A 49 7.16 -11.47 19.20
CA GLU A 49 7.77 -10.78 20.33
C GLU A 49 7.73 -9.28 20.06
N GLN A 50 6.85 -8.56 20.76
CA GLN A 50 6.59 -7.14 20.53
C GLN A 50 7.14 -6.29 21.68
N ALA A 51 8.08 -5.40 21.36
CA ALA A 51 8.54 -4.39 22.32
C ALA A 51 7.47 -3.32 22.54
N ARG A 52 7.06 -3.10 23.79
CA ARG A 52 6.13 -2.04 24.21
C ARG A 52 6.33 -1.72 25.69
N TYR A 53 6.32 -0.42 26.04
CA TYR A 53 6.55 0.07 27.40
C TYR A 53 7.84 -0.44 28.07
N GLY A 54 8.90 -0.67 27.29
CA GLY A 54 10.19 -1.15 27.80
C GLY A 54 10.26 -2.67 28.03
N GLU A 55 9.19 -3.41 27.75
CA GLU A 55 9.10 -4.86 27.91
C GLU A 55 8.85 -5.56 26.57
N ILE A 56 9.18 -6.85 26.50
CA ILE A 56 8.86 -7.73 25.38
C ILE A 56 7.58 -8.50 25.71
N HIS A 57 6.57 -8.37 24.86
CA HIS A 57 5.28 -9.02 25.01
C HIS A 57 5.11 -10.10 23.95
N THR A 58 4.74 -11.29 24.38
CA THR A 58 4.42 -12.37 23.44
C THR A 58 3.03 -12.17 22.84
N GLY A 59 2.86 -12.62 21.61
CA GLY A 59 1.59 -12.53 20.91
C GLY A 59 1.60 -13.25 19.58
N GLU A 60 0.76 -12.78 18.68
CA GLU A 60 0.57 -13.36 17.36
C GLU A 60 0.65 -12.28 16.29
N ALA A 61 1.33 -12.60 15.19
CA ALA A 61 1.25 -11.85 13.95
C ALA A 61 0.64 -12.72 12.85
N VAL A 62 -0.32 -12.19 12.10
CA VAL A 62 -0.94 -12.86 10.96
C VAL A 62 -0.84 -11.95 9.75
N LEU A 63 -0.27 -12.47 8.67
CA LEU A 63 -0.24 -11.81 7.38
C LEU A 63 -1.30 -12.47 6.50
N ILE A 64 -2.18 -11.66 5.92
CA ILE A 64 -3.20 -12.10 4.98
C ILE A 64 -2.94 -11.42 3.64
N PHE A 65 -2.62 -12.20 2.62
CA PHE A 65 -2.43 -11.71 1.25
C PHE A 65 -3.59 -12.13 0.37
N VAL A 66 -4.09 -11.23 -0.46
CA VAL A 66 -5.17 -11.51 -1.42
C VAL A 66 -5.08 -10.58 -2.62
N THR A 67 -5.44 -11.07 -3.80
CA THR A 67 -5.66 -10.20 -4.96
C THR A 67 -7.09 -9.69 -4.97
N GLU A 68 -7.27 -8.42 -5.25
CA GLU A 68 -8.60 -7.82 -5.36
C GLU A 68 -8.62 -6.68 -6.38
N ASP A 69 -9.80 -6.44 -6.95
CA ASP A 69 -10.05 -5.24 -7.73
C ASP A 69 -10.23 -4.04 -6.76
N PHE A 70 -9.56 -2.93 -7.06
CA PHE A 70 -9.53 -1.73 -6.24
C PHE A 70 -9.85 -0.51 -7.09
N LEU A 71 -10.73 0.36 -6.59
CA LEU A 71 -11.04 1.66 -7.20
C LEU A 71 -10.07 2.70 -6.64
N SER A 72 -9.08 3.09 -7.43
CA SER A 72 -7.99 3.96 -6.99
C SER A 72 -8.45 5.38 -6.65
N ASP A 73 -9.47 5.89 -7.35
CA ASP A 73 -10.10 7.19 -7.11
C ASP A 73 -10.90 7.22 -5.79
N GLN A 74 -11.63 6.14 -5.49
CA GLN A 74 -12.48 6.03 -4.31
C GLN A 74 -11.76 5.43 -3.10
N GLN A 75 -10.59 4.82 -3.30
CA GLN A 75 -9.78 4.22 -2.26
C GLN A 75 -10.49 3.06 -1.52
N ILE A 76 -11.30 2.30 -2.25
CA ILE A 76 -12.10 1.17 -1.75
C ILE A 76 -11.91 -0.08 -2.62
N LYS A 77 -12.17 -1.24 -2.01
CA LYS A 77 -12.33 -2.49 -2.75
C LYS A 77 -13.54 -2.38 -3.67
N TYR A 78 -13.39 -2.87 -4.89
CA TYR A 78 -14.48 -3.04 -5.84
C TYR A 78 -15.18 -4.39 -5.64
N GLU A 79 -16.51 -4.39 -5.49
CA GLU A 79 -17.30 -5.62 -5.34
C GLU A 79 -18.08 -5.97 -6.63
N PHE A 80 -18.89 -5.04 -7.14
CA PHE A 80 -19.69 -5.20 -8.36
C PHE A 80 -20.22 -3.85 -8.86
N GLY A 81 -20.67 -3.77 -10.12
CA GLY A 81 -21.31 -2.59 -10.72
C GLY A 81 -20.66 -2.10 -12.02
N PRO A 82 -20.99 -0.89 -12.50
CA PRO A 82 -20.13 -0.16 -13.42
C PRO A 82 -18.94 0.41 -12.63
N GLY A 83 -17.73 0.22 -13.13
CA GLY A 83 -16.51 0.70 -12.49
C GLY A 83 -15.43 0.95 -13.53
N ASP A 84 -15.32 2.20 -13.97
CA ASP A 84 -14.18 2.67 -14.75
C ASP A 84 -13.01 2.92 -13.76
N ASN A 85 -11.77 2.70 -14.19
CA ASN A 85 -10.53 2.85 -13.37
C ASN A 85 -10.32 1.82 -12.23
N LYS A 86 -10.76 0.57 -12.42
CA LYS A 86 -10.35 -0.52 -11.52
C LYS A 86 -8.93 -0.99 -11.83
N GLU A 87 -8.16 -1.22 -10.77
CA GLU A 87 -6.83 -1.83 -10.83
C GLU A 87 -6.79 -3.06 -9.94
N THR A 88 -6.16 -4.13 -10.41
CA THR A 88 -5.93 -5.31 -9.57
C THR A 88 -4.73 -5.05 -8.66
N VAL A 89 -4.95 -5.16 -7.35
CA VAL A 89 -3.92 -4.99 -6.33
C VAL A 89 -3.62 -6.32 -5.64
N LEU A 90 -2.38 -6.47 -5.17
CA LEU A 90 -2.07 -7.38 -4.08
C LEU A 90 -2.26 -6.64 -2.77
N LYS A 91 -3.31 -7.00 -2.03
CA LYS A 91 -3.56 -6.48 -0.68
C LYS A 91 -2.83 -7.34 0.34
N LEU A 92 -2.11 -6.67 1.25
CA LEU A 92 -1.69 -7.24 2.53
C LEU A 92 -2.57 -6.67 3.64
N ASN A 93 -3.07 -7.53 4.51
CA ASN A 93 -3.52 -7.20 5.86
C ASN A 93 -2.55 -7.83 6.87
N ALA A 94 -1.74 -7.01 7.54
CA ALA A 94 -0.83 -7.41 8.60
C ALA A 94 -1.45 -7.14 9.97
N ALA A 95 -1.94 -8.20 10.60
CA ALA A 95 -2.54 -8.16 11.93
C ALA A 95 -1.51 -8.52 13.00
N ARG A 96 -1.53 -7.79 14.14
CA ARG A 96 -0.76 -8.12 15.33
C ARG A 96 -1.65 -8.04 16.56
N HIS A 97 -1.58 -9.06 17.40
CA HIS A 97 -2.31 -9.15 18.65
C HIS A 97 -1.37 -9.54 19.76
N PHE A 98 -1.30 -8.75 20.83
CA PHE A 98 -0.48 -9.02 22.00
C PHE A 98 -1.08 -8.31 23.22
N TYR A 99 -0.62 -8.66 24.42
CA TYR A 99 -1.04 -8.02 25.66
C TYR A 99 0.12 -7.28 26.30
N THR A 100 -0.15 -6.15 26.94
CA THR A 100 0.77 -5.53 27.92
C THR A 100 0.20 -5.76 29.32
N GLY A 101 0.47 -6.93 29.92
CA GLY A 101 -0.18 -7.37 31.15
C GLY A 101 -1.65 -7.76 30.91
N ILE A 102 -2.59 -7.09 31.58
CA ILE A 102 -4.04 -7.33 31.39
C ILE A 102 -4.61 -6.65 30.13
N TYR A 103 -3.78 -5.88 29.43
CA TYR A 103 -4.23 -4.91 28.44
C TYR A 103 -4.00 -5.39 26.99
N PRO A 104 -5.06 -5.72 26.21
CA PRO A 104 -4.91 -6.14 24.82
C PRO A 104 -4.60 -4.99 23.84
N TYR A 105 -3.75 -5.31 22.88
CA TYR A 105 -3.47 -4.52 21.68
C TYR A 105 -3.90 -5.30 20.45
N SER A 106 -4.76 -4.71 19.62
CA SER A 106 -5.13 -5.23 18.30
C SER A 106 -4.73 -4.22 17.23
N LEU A 107 -3.76 -4.58 16.38
CA LEU A 107 -3.24 -3.70 15.34
C LEU A 107 -3.48 -4.33 13.98
N LEU A 108 -3.89 -3.52 13.01
CA LEU A 108 -4.03 -3.93 11.62
C LEU A 108 -3.43 -2.87 10.71
N THR A 109 -2.46 -3.28 9.89
CA THR A 109 -1.96 -2.47 8.77
C THR A 109 -2.38 -3.11 7.45
N SER A 110 -3.00 -2.33 6.57
CA SER A 110 -3.41 -2.75 5.24
C SER A 110 -2.63 -2.00 4.17
N THR A 111 -2.08 -2.70 3.19
CA THR A 111 -1.31 -2.13 2.07
C THR A 111 -1.88 -2.64 0.76
N PHE A 112 -2.10 -1.74 -0.20
CA PHE A 112 -2.74 -2.04 -1.48
C PHE A 112 -1.76 -1.70 -2.61
N THR A 113 -1.11 -2.70 -3.19
CA THR A 113 -0.06 -2.50 -4.21
C THR A 113 -0.53 -2.97 -5.58
N PRO A 114 -0.52 -2.13 -6.63
CA PRO A 114 -0.90 -2.53 -7.98
C PRO A 114 0.00 -3.66 -8.50
N LEU A 115 -0.62 -4.65 -9.12
CA LEU A 115 0.11 -5.68 -9.84
C LEU A 115 0.50 -5.19 -11.23
N GLY A 116 1.70 -5.53 -11.70
CA GLY A 116 2.13 -5.20 -13.07
C GLY A 116 2.20 -3.70 -13.35
N SER A 117 2.44 -2.85 -12.34
CA SER A 117 2.68 -1.42 -12.54
C SER A 117 4.17 -1.11 -12.60
N ALA A 118 4.56 -0.25 -13.54
CA ALA A 118 5.88 0.36 -13.64
C ALA A 118 6.29 1.13 -12.37
N HIS A 119 5.28 1.65 -11.67
CA HIS A 119 5.42 2.39 -10.44
C HIS A 119 5.11 1.46 -9.26
N HIS A 120 6.15 0.98 -8.58
CA HIS A 120 6.07 0.08 -7.43
C HIS A 120 5.47 0.73 -6.15
N LYS A 121 4.68 1.80 -6.29
CA LYS A 121 4.07 2.49 -5.16
C LYS A 121 2.73 1.85 -4.85
N SER A 122 2.48 1.61 -3.56
CA SER A 122 1.14 1.26 -3.10
C SER A 122 0.19 2.43 -3.34
N LEU A 123 -1.08 2.17 -3.63
CA LEU A 123 -2.13 3.18 -3.81
C LEU A 123 -2.68 3.70 -2.48
N LYS A 124 -2.66 2.81 -1.49
CA LYS A 124 -3.22 3.03 -0.16
C LYS A 124 -2.40 2.28 0.88
N VAL A 125 -2.17 2.94 2.01
CA VAL A 125 -1.74 2.28 3.24
C VAL A 125 -2.62 2.78 4.37
N SER A 126 -3.23 1.88 5.13
CA SER A 126 -3.99 2.23 6.33
C SER A 126 -3.47 1.46 7.54
N ALA A 127 -3.49 2.09 8.70
CA ALA A 127 -3.12 1.47 9.95
C ALA A 127 -4.18 1.79 11.01
N SER A 128 -4.51 0.80 11.82
CA SER A 128 -5.42 0.95 12.95
C SER A 128 -4.85 0.28 14.20
N THR A 129 -5.18 0.86 15.35
CA THR A 129 -4.86 0.30 16.66
C THR A 129 -6.10 0.37 17.54
N GLN A 130 -6.46 -0.74 18.17
CA GLN A 130 -7.54 -0.80 19.15
C GLN A 130 -6.99 -1.30 20.48
N GLU A 131 -7.24 -0.49 21.50
CA GLU A 131 -6.81 -0.71 22.88
C GLU A 131 -7.81 0.04 23.82
N TRP A 132 -7.60 0.01 25.13
CA TRP A 132 -8.48 0.50 26.21
C TRP A 132 -8.47 2.01 26.31
N CYS A 133 -7.37 2.67 25.96
CA CYS A 133 -7.28 4.12 25.89
C CYS A 133 -7.99 4.66 24.64
N GLY A 134 -8.31 3.80 23.67
CA GLY A 134 -9.19 4.09 22.54
C GLY A 134 -8.78 3.44 21.24
N HIS A 135 -9.16 4.11 20.15
CA HIS A 135 -8.92 3.66 18.78
C HIS A 135 -8.19 4.75 18.00
N ALA A 136 -7.18 4.36 17.25
CA ALA A 136 -6.52 5.22 16.29
C ALA A 136 -6.64 4.62 14.90
N TYR A 137 -6.84 5.48 13.91
CA TYR A 137 -6.85 5.13 12.49
C TYR A 137 -6.10 6.19 11.71
N THR A 138 -5.23 5.74 10.82
CA THR A 138 -4.50 6.59 9.88
C THR A 138 -4.57 5.97 8.49
N GLN A 139 -4.78 6.79 7.48
CA GLN A 139 -4.74 6.39 6.08
C GLN A 139 -3.86 7.34 5.28
N LEU A 140 -3.03 6.77 4.41
CA LEU A 140 -2.22 7.45 3.42
C LEU A 140 -2.73 7.04 2.03
N ASN A 141 -3.16 8.04 1.26
CA ASN A 141 -3.44 7.90 -0.17
C ASN A 141 -2.17 8.36 -0.90
N LEU A 142 -1.61 7.53 -1.76
CA LEU A 142 -0.26 7.69 -2.31
C LEU A 142 -0.25 7.96 -3.81
#